data_AF-A0A936ZBB9-F1
#
_entry.id   AF-A0A936ZBB9-F1
#
_cell.length_a   1.000
_cell.length_b   1.000
_cell.length_c   1.000
_cell.angle_alpha   90.00
_cell.angle_beta   90.00
_cell.angle_gamma   90.00
#
_symmetry.space_group_name_H-M   'P 1'
#
loop_
_entity.id
_entity.type
_entity.pdbx_description
1 polymer ?
#
loop_
_entity_poly.entity_id
_entity_poly.type
_entity_poly.pdbx_seq_one_letter_code
_entity_poly.pdbx_strand_id
1 'polypeptide(L)'
;MAKRSKTPKPPSLIPEIAQKLFDRFPVAYGDGASAYDELVNAVMETLRPRNLIATMLAKDVAYLTWRIQHLRSVEASLLTPESAASQQSYSAALAKAHAAEMLPWLNTPTEVLNKRPKDEKERARLLEEFIRDEPDAYKKHLQRQAEADERMKEILPPAMSDPKSEPTPQAISPDEAARLAAETFKKNSREIDLISHLIADAEARRYAALREFERYQTSLPAHAQSEVILDAEYTEARSPKRRKRA
;
A
#
# COMPACT_ATOMS: atom_id res chain seq x y z
N MET A 1 34.90 19.71 -1.37
CA MET A 1 33.47 20.04 -1.63
C MET A 1 32.96 19.11 -2.73
N ALA A 2 32.18 18.09 -2.38
CA ALA A 2 31.62 17.15 -3.36
C ALA A 2 30.46 17.81 -4.12
N LYS A 3 30.59 17.94 -5.45
CA LYS A 3 29.53 18.44 -6.32
C LYS A 3 28.43 17.38 -6.39
N ARG A 4 27.29 17.62 -5.73
CA ARG A 4 26.08 16.79 -5.90
C ARG A 4 25.68 16.84 -7.37
N SER A 5 25.74 15.69 -8.06
CA SER A 5 25.29 15.53 -9.44
C SER A 5 23.79 15.83 -9.52
N LYS A 6 23.41 16.89 -10.23
CA LYS A 6 22.03 17.15 -10.62
C LYS A 6 21.68 16.24 -11.79
N THR A 7 21.32 14.99 -11.51
CA THR A 7 20.66 14.16 -12.53
C THR A 7 19.26 14.73 -12.76
N PRO A 8 18.90 15.12 -14.00
CA PRO A 8 17.57 15.61 -14.31
C PRO A 8 16.54 14.53 -13.95
N LYS A 9 15.54 14.90 -13.14
CA LYS A 9 14.46 14.00 -12.77
C LYS A 9 13.63 13.75 -14.02
N PRO A 10 13.43 12.48 -14.45
CA PRO A 10 12.60 12.20 -15.61
C PRO A 10 11.19 12.78 -15.41
N PRO A 11 10.52 13.23 -16.49
CA PRO A 11 9.14 13.74 -16.39
C PRO A 11 8.27 12.66 -15.73
N SER A 12 7.49 13.05 -14.72
CA SER A 12 6.66 12.08 -14.01
C SER A 12 5.63 11.52 -14.98
N LEU A 13 5.67 10.21 -15.22
CA LEU A 13 4.64 9.49 -15.97
C LEU A 13 3.27 9.51 -15.27
N ILE A 14 3.25 9.92 -14.01
CA ILE A 14 2.07 10.05 -13.16
C ILE A 14 1.46 11.43 -13.41
N PRO A 15 0.20 11.52 -13.88
CA PRO A 15 -0.52 12.78 -13.98
C PRO A 15 -0.49 13.52 -12.64
N GLU A 16 -0.37 14.86 -12.65
CA GLU A 16 -0.24 15.67 -11.43
C GLU A 16 -1.36 15.41 -10.42
N ILE A 17 -2.59 15.22 -10.90
CA ILE A 17 -3.77 14.86 -10.09
C ILE A 17 -3.56 13.53 -9.36
N ALA A 18 -2.89 12.58 -9.99
CA ALA A 18 -2.63 11.27 -9.42
C ALA A 18 -1.49 11.30 -8.40
N GLN A 19 -0.55 12.25 -8.44
CA GLN A 19 0.58 12.32 -7.50
C GLN A 19 0.11 12.34 -6.04
N LYS A 20 -0.95 13.10 -5.73
CA LYS A 20 -1.56 13.15 -4.39
C LYS A 20 -2.07 11.79 -3.88
N LEU A 21 -2.41 10.86 -4.79
CA LEU A 21 -2.79 9.51 -4.41
C LEU A 21 -1.59 8.72 -3.91
N PHE A 22 -0.36 9.01 -4.37
CA PHE A 22 0.85 8.29 -3.98
C PHE A 22 1.51 8.87 -2.71
N ASP A 23 1.25 10.13 -2.38
CA ASP A 23 1.85 10.81 -1.22
C ASP A 23 1.51 10.18 0.14
N ARG A 24 0.43 9.40 0.23
CA ARG A 24 -0.01 8.73 1.46
C ARG A 24 0.11 7.23 1.29
N PHE A 25 1.28 6.71 1.61
CA PHE A 25 1.49 5.28 1.63
C PHE A 25 1.95 4.82 3.01
N PRO A 26 1.31 3.78 3.57
CA PRO A 26 1.78 3.14 4.80
C PRO A 26 3.03 2.32 4.46
N VAL A 27 4.17 2.99 4.33
CA VAL A 27 5.46 2.30 4.35
C VAL A 27 5.62 1.76 5.77
N ALA A 28 5.80 0.45 5.90
CA ALA A 28 5.97 -0.18 7.20
C ALA A 28 7.18 0.45 7.92
N TYR A 29 7.07 0.60 9.24
CA TYR A 29 8.14 1.23 10.03
C TYR A 29 9.46 0.48 9.85
N GLY A 30 10.47 1.17 9.31
CA GLY A 30 11.80 0.60 9.04
C GLY A 30 12.07 0.29 7.57
N ASP A 31 11.05 0.22 6.72
CA ASP A 31 11.26 0.13 5.27
C ASP A 31 11.55 1.52 4.69
N GLY A 32 12.50 1.59 3.76
CA GLY A 32 12.85 2.85 3.10
C GLY A 32 11.76 3.26 2.10
N ALA A 33 11.16 4.43 2.28
CA ALA A 33 10.20 5.00 1.32
C ALA A 33 10.73 5.02 -0.13
N SER A 34 12.05 5.18 -0.30
CA SER A 34 12.73 5.13 -1.61
C SER A 34 12.51 3.79 -2.34
N ALA A 35 12.55 2.66 -1.63
CA ALA A 35 12.40 1.35 -2.26
C ALA A 35 10.98 1.15 -2.82
N TYR A 36 9.98 1.68 -2.11
CA TYR A 36 8.61 1.69 -2.60
C TYR A 36 8.45 2.62 -3.82
N ASP A 37 9.02 3.82 -3.77
CA ASP A 37 8.99 4.76 -4.91
C ASP A 37 9.65 4.15 -6.15
N GLU A 38 10.78 3.46 -5.98
CA GLU A 38 11.46 2.73 -7.05
C GLU A 38 10.57 1.64 -7.65
N LEU A 39 9.88 0.87 -6.81
CA LEU A 39 8.94 -0.16 -7.26
C LEU A 39 7.75 0.46 -8.01
N VAL A 40 7.15 1.53 -7.50
CA VAL A 40 6.06 2.24 -8.17
C VAL A 40 6.53 2.73 -9.54
N ASN A 41 7.69 3.37 -9.63
CA ASN A 41 8.25 3.83 -10.89
C ASN A 41 8.49 2.67 -11.88
N ALA A 42 9.03 1.55 -11.40
CA ALA A 42 9.23 0.36 -12.23
C ALA A 42 7.89 -0.21 -12.77
N VAL A 43 6.86 -0.25 -11.94
CA VAL A 43 5.51 -0.71 -12.36
C VAL A 43 4.89 0.28 -13.35
N MET A 44 5.00 1.58 -13.12
CA MET A 44 4.50 2.61 -14.04
C MET A 44 5.19 2.57 -15.40
N GLU A 45 6.51 2.39 -15.42
CA GLU A 45 7.28 2.27 -16.67
C GLU A 45 6.90 0.99 -17.42
N THR A 46 6.66 -0.11 -16.70
CA THR A 46 6.29 -1.41 -17.30
C THR A 46 4.88 -1.39 -17.87
N LEU A 47 3.91 -0.86 -17.12
CA LEU A 47 2.49 -0.91 -17.48
C LEU A 47 2.07 0.26 -18.39
N ARG A 48 2.79 1.39 -18.35
CA ARG A 48 2.53 2.61 -19.13
C ARG A 48 1.05 3.02 -19.12
N PRO A 49 0.47 3.29 -17.93
CA PRO A 49 -0.93 3.65 -17.83
C PRO A 49 -1.24 4.91 -18.65
N ARG A 50 -2.33 4.88 -19.44
CA ARG A 50 -2.69 5.98 -20.36
C ARG A 50 -3.56 7.06 -19.74
N ASN A 51 -4.20 6.78 -18.61
CA ASN A 51 -5.13 7.69 -17.95
C ASN A 51 -5.25 7.34 -16.45
N LEU A 52 -6.01 8.16 -15.71
CA LEU A 52 -6.13 8.08 -14.27
C LEU A 52 -6.56 6.69 -13.75
N ILE A 53 -7.54 6.04 -14.38
CA ILE A 53 -8.02 4.72 -13.94
C ILE A 53 -6.91 3.68 -14.11
N ALA A 54 -6.22 3.69 -15.25
CA ALA A 54 -5.06 2.81 -15.47
C ALA A 54 -3.94 3.09 -14.45
N THR A 55 -3.70 4.36 -14.10
CA THR A 55 -2.72 4.75 -13.07
C THR A 55 -3.10 4.23 -11.69
N MET A 56 -4.39 4.25 -11.33
CA MET A 56 -4.86 3.68 -10.06
C MET A 56 -4.65 2.16 -10.01
N LEU A 57 -5.00 1.44 -11.08
CA LEU A 57 -4.78 0.00 -11.17
C LEU A 57 -3.28 -0.36 -11.11
N ALA A 58 -2.43 0.40 -11.79
CA ALA A 58 -0.98 0.23 -11.72
C ALA A 58 -0.43 0.47 -10.31
N LYS A 59 -0.96 1.46 -9.59
CA LYS A 59 -0.65 1.69 -8.17
C LYS A 59 -1.01 0.49 -7.30
N ASP A 60 -2.21 -0.08 -7.49
CA ASP A 60 -2.66 -1.24 -6.72
C ASP A 60 -1.73 -2.44 -6.97
N VAL A 61 -1.26 -2.64 -8.20
CA VAL A 61 -0.26 -3.67 -8.52
C VAL A 61 1.07 -3.41 -7.80
N ALA A 62 1.54 -2.16 -7.77
CA ALA A 62 2.76 -1.79 -7.05
C ALA A 62 2.62 -2.04 -5.54
N TYR A 63 1.49 -1.63 -4.94
CA TYR A 63 1.19 -1.90 -3.54
C TYR A 63 1.20 -3.39 -3.20
N LEU A 64 0.46 -4.19 -3.98
CA LEU A 64 0.34 -5.62 -3.71
C LEU A 64 1.70 -6.32 -3.89
N THR A 65 2.50 -5.88 -4.85
CA THR A 65 3.88 -6.39 -5.02
C THR A 65 4.76 -6.05 -3.83
N TRP A 66 4.72 -4.80 -3.36
CA TRP A 66 5.42 -4.39 -2.14
C TRP A 66 5.00 -5.23 -0.94
N ARG A 67 3.68 -5.43 -0.78
CA ARG A 67 3.13 -6.20 0.33
C ARG A 67 3.60 -7.65 0.32
N ILE A 68 3.62 -8.29 -0.86
CA ILE A 68 4.14 -9.66 -1.03
C ILE A 68 5.62 -9.73 -0.62
N GLN A 69 6.45 -8.79 -1.08
CA GLN A 69 7.87 -8.75 -0.73
C GLN A 69 8.08 -8.59 0.78
N HIS A 70 7.34 -7.67 1.39
CA HIS A 70 7.40 -7.44 2.83
C HIS A 70 6.95 -8.68 3.62
N LEU A 71 5.84 -9.31 3.25
CA LEU A 71 5.35 -10.53 3.91
C LEU A 71 6.37 -11.68 3.80
N ARG A 72 7.01 -11.86 2.63
CA ARG A 72 8.08 -12.85 2.44
C ARG A 72 9.31 -12.56 3.29
N SER A 73 9.66 -11.28 3.44
CA SER A 73 10.75 -10.88 4.33
C SER A 73 10.44 -11.26 5.78
N VAL A 74 9.22 -10.97 6.26
CA VAL A 74 8.77 -11.37 7.60
C VAL A 74 8.74 -12.90 7.76
N GLU A 75 8.25 -13.63 6.76
CA GLU A 75 8.26 -15.10 6.77
C GLU A 75 9.69 -15.68 6.88
N ALA A 76 10.62 -15.18 6.06
CA ALA A 76 12.03 -15.57 6.11
C ALA A 76 12.68 -15.23 7.46
N SER A 77 12.27 -14.10 8.04
CA SER A 77 12.75 -13.67 9.36
C SER A 77 12.27 -14.62 10.46
N LEU A 78 11.02 -15.12 10.40
CA LEU A 78 10.49 -16.12 11.34
C LEU A 78 11.17 -17.49 11.24
N LEU A 79 11.79 -17.81 10.10
CA LEU A 79 12.58 -19.03 9.91
C LEU A 79 14.02 -18.91 10.41
N THR A 80 14.49 -17.68 10.67
CA THR A 80 15.87 -17.43 11.09
C THR A 80 15.96 -17.49 12.63
N PRO A 81 16.76 -18.40 13.21
CA PRO A 81 16.75 -18.64 14.65
C PRO A 81 17.26 -17.45 15.49
N GLU A 82 18.17 -16.65 14.92
CA GLU A 82 18.73 -15.43 15.53
C GLU A 82 17.67 -14.33 15.71
N SER A 83 16.62 -14.36 14.89
CA SER A 83 15.55 -13.37 14.91
C SER A 83 14.54 -13.61 16.05
N ALA A 84 14.46 -14.82 16.59
CA ALA A 84 13.42 -15.24 17.51
C ALA A 84 13.39 -14.44 18.82
N ALA A 85 14.51 -13.83 19.24
CA ALA A 85 14.57 -13.02 20.46
C ALA A 85 14.19 -11.55 20.23
N SER A 86 14.58 -10.97 19.09
CA SER A 86 14.41 -9.52 18.83
C SER A 86 13.20 -9.21 17.94
N GLN A 87 12.80 -10.13 17.07
CA GLN A 87 11.73 -9.90 16.10
C GLN A 87 10.37 -10.45 16.53
N GLN A 88 10.30 -11.34 17.53
CA GLN A 88 9.02 -11.90 17.97
C GLN A 88 8.04 -10.82 18.48
N SER A 89 8.55 -9.74 19.06
CA SER A 89 7.74 -8.57 19.46
C SER A 89 7.29 -7.72 18.26
N TYR A 90 8.15 -7.57 17.24
CA TYR A 90 7.85 -6.73 16.07
C TYR A 90 6.96 -7.45 15.05
N SER A 91 7.26 -8.69 14.69
CA SER A 91 6.47 -9.47 13.73
C SER A 91 5.10 -9.82 14.28
N ALA A 92 4.98 -10.14 15.58
CA ALA A 92 3.67 -10.35 16.21
C ALA A 92 2.88 -9.04 16.30
N ALA A 93 3.51 -7.91 16.62
CA ALA A 93 2.84 -6.61 16.63
C ALA A 93 2.39 -6.20 15.22
N LEU A 94 3.22 -6.41 14.20
CA LEU A 94 2.92 -6.09 12.82
C LEU A 94 1.84 -7.02 12.25
N ALA A 95 1.95 -8.33 12.47
CA ALA A 95 0.92 -9.29 12.08
C ALA A 95 -0.40 -9.00 12.79
N LYS A 96 -0.37 -8.60 14.07
CA LYS A 96 -1.57 -8.24 14.83
C LYS A 96 -2.14 -6.87 14.43
N ALA A 97 -1.30 -5.87 14.16
CA ALA A 97 -1.73 -4.55 13.68
C ALA A 97 -2.31 -4.67 12.28
N HIS A 98 -1.68 -5.44 11.41
CA HIS A 98 -2.14 -5.67 10.06
C HIS A 98 -3.34 -6.62 10.01
N ALA A 99 -3.41 -7.63 10.88
CA ALA A 99 -4.63 -8.38 11.10
C ALA A 99 -5.71 -7.44 11.63
N ALA A 100 -5.44 -6.53 12.57
CA ALA A 100 -6.43 -5.58 13.07
C ALA A 100 -6.84 -4.51 12.04
N GLU A 101 -5.99 -4.20 11.06
CA GLU A 101 -6.30 -3.32 9.95
C GLU A 101 -7.10 -4.06 8.87
N MET A 102 -6.71 -5.29 8.53
CA MET A 102 -7.38 -6.12 7.53
C MET A 102 -8.63 -6.81 8.06
N LEU A 103 -8.72 -7.18 9.34
CA LEU A 103 -9.87 -7.86 9.95
C LEU A 103 -11.15 -7.05 9.76
N PRO A 104 -11.17 -5.71 9.89
CA PRO A 104 -12.31 -4.90 9.49
C PRO A 104 -12.67 -5.00 8.01
N TRP A 105 -11.72 -5.25 7.09
CA TRP A 105 -11.97 -5.40 5.65
C TRP A 105 -12.25 -6.85 5.21
N LEU A 106 -11.80 -7.83 5.99
CA LEU A 106 -11.98 -9.27 5.81
C LEU A 106 -13.25 -9.77 6.54
N ASN A 107 -13.59 -9.13 7.68
CA ASN A 107 -14.79 -9.34 8.49
C ASN A 107 -15.79 -8.19 8.38
N THR A 108 -15.55 -7.14 7.59
CA THR A 108 -16.70 -6.43 7.02
C THR A 108 -17.51 -7.52 6.35
N PRO A 109 -18.81 -7.65 6.68
CA PRO A 109 -19.62 -8.71 6.12
C PRO A 109 -19.36 -8.70 4.63
N THR A 110 -18.90 -9.81 4.09
CA THR A 110 -18.78 -9.97 2.64
C THR A 110 -20.12 -9.64 1.97
N GLU A 111 -21.23 -9.63 2.71
CA GLU A 111 -22.52 -9.05 2.34
C GLU A 111 -22.53 -7.54 2.01
N VAL A 112 -21.64 -6.70 2.55
CA VAL A 112 -21.53 -5.26 2.23
C VAL A 112 -20.69 -5.04 0.97
N LEU A 113 -19.63 -5.83 0.76
CA LEU A 113 -18.81 -5.78 -0.46
C LEU A 113 -19.40 -6.60 -1.62
N ASN A 114 -20.16 -7.67 -1.34
CA ASN A 114 -20.86 -8.50 -2.33
C ASN A 114 -22.27 -7.99 -2.66
N LYS A 115 -22.86 -7.10 -1.84
CA LYS A 115 -23.93 -6.22 -2.34
C LYS A 115 -23.27 -5.22 -3.28
N ARG A 116 -23.03 -5.66 -4.51
CA ARG A 116 -22.68 -4.79 -5.63
C ARG A 116 -23.76 -3.71 -5.64
N PRO A 117 -23.43 -2.43 -5.36
CA PRO A 117 -24.41 -1.36 -5.44
C PRO A 117 -25.03 -1.45 -6.82
N LYS A 118 -26.36 -1.54 -6.90
CA LYS A 118 -27.06 -1.70 -8.18
C LYS A 118 -26.79 -0.51 -9.10
N ASP A 119 -26.51 0.64 -8.49
CA ASP A 119 -26.12 1.87 -9.14
C ASP A 119 -25.21 2.73 -8.24
N GLU A 120 -24.66 3.79 -8.83
CA GLU A 120 -23.76 4.74 -8.16
C GLU A 120 -24.47 5.53 -7.06
N LYS A 121 -25.81 5.62 -7.11
CA LYS A 121 -26.64 6.30 -6.12
C LYS A 121 -26.74 5.51 -4.82
N GLU A 122 -26.84 4.18 -4.91
CA GLU A 122 -26.81 3.27 -3.76
C GLU A 122 -25.43 3.26 -3.09
N ARG A 123 -24.35 3.31 -3.89
CA ARG A 123 -22.98 3.45 -3.36
C ARG A 123 -22.79 4.76 -2.60
N ALA A 124 -23.24 5.88 -3.17
CA ALA A 124 -23.17 7.18 -2.53
C ALA A 124 -23.94 7.20 -1.21
N ARG A 125 -25.15 6.61 -1.18
CA ARG A 125 -25.97 6.49 0.04
C ARG A 125 -25.27 5.70 1.14
N LEU A 126 -24.65 4.56 0.83
CA LEU A 126 -23.96 3.73 1.83
C LEU A 126 -22.72 4.45 2.42
N LEU A 127 -22.00 5.19 1.59
CA LEU A 127 -20.88 6.05 2.02
C LEU A 127 -21.37 7.22 2.88
N GLU A 128 -22.47 7.87 2.50
CA GLU A 128 -23.09 8.93 3.28
C GLU A 128 -23.60 8.43 4.63
N GLU A 129 -24.22 7.24 4.67
CA GLU A 129 -24.74 6.61 5.88
C GLU A 129 -23.59 6.22 6.83
N PHE A 130 -22.49 5.70 6.30
CA PHE A 130 -21.27 5.43 7.06
C PHE A 130 -20.63 6.72 7.63
N ILE A 131 -20.56 7.79 6.83
CA ILE A 131 -20.01 9.09 7.24
C ILE A 131 -20.94 9.79 8.24
N ARG A 132 -22.26 9.64 8.09
CA ARG A 132 -23.28 10.24 8.95
C ARG A 132 -23.31 9.61 10.34
N ASP A 133 -23.19 8.29 10.40
CA ASP A 133 -23.39 7.56 11.65
C ASP A 133 -22.12 7.57 12.54
N GLU A 134 -20.92 7.72 11.95
CA GLU A 134 -19.67 7.87 12.74
C GLU A 134 -18.65 8.86 12.13
N PRO A 135 -18.93 10.17 12.06
CA PRO A 135 -18.01 11.17 11.50
C PRO A 135 -16.68 11.26 12.28
N ASP A 136 -16.68 10.88 13.56
CA ASP A 136 -15.49 10.86 14.41
C ASP A 136 -14.70 9.56 14.34
N ALA A 137 -15.23 8.48 13.75
CA ALA A 137 -14.52 7.21 13.67
C ALA A 137 -13.24 7.31 12.83
N TYR A 138 -13.28 8.08 11.74
CA TYR A 138 -12.11 8.33 10.91
C TYR A 138 -11.04 9.15 11.65
N LYS A 139 -11.44 10.20 12.39
CA LYS A 139 -10.52 10.98 13.23
C LYS A 139 -9.93 10.15 14.36
N LYS A 140 -10.73 9.33 15.03
CA LYS A 140 -10.29 8.41 16.09
C LYS A 140 -9.32 7.35 15.56
N HIS A 141 -9.51 6.87 14.33
CA HIS A 141 -8.57 5.95 13.69
C HIS A 141 -7.21 6.60 13.44
N LEU A 142 -7.19 7.81 12.86
CA LEU A 142 -5.95 8.57 12.64
C LEU A 142 -5.24 8.92 13.95
N GLN A 143 -6.00 9.27 14.99
CA GLN A 143 -5.43 9.54 16.31
C GLN A 143 -4.83 8.28 16.94
N ARG A 144 -5.50 7.13 16.83
CA ARG A 144 -4.95 5.84 17.29
C ARG A 144 -3.68 5.44 16.54
N GLN A 145 -3.56 5.76 15.25
CA GLN A 145 -2.31 5.56 14.50
C GLN A 145 -1.18 6.43 15.05
N ALA A 146 -1.43 7.74 15.24
CA ALA A 146 -0.42 8.65 15.80
C ALA A 146 0.03 8.27 17.22
N GLU A 147 -0.90 7.84 18.08
CA GLU A 147 -0.59 7.36 19.44
C GLU A 147 0.17 6.03 19.43
N ALA A 148 -0.12 5.14 18.47
CA ALA A 148 0.63 3.90 18.29
C ALA A 148 2.06 4.17 17.83
N ASP A 149 2.26 5.13 16.92
CA ASP A 149 3.60 5.52 16.44
C ASP A 149 4.44 6.13 17.58
N GLU A 150 3.87 6.99 18.41
CA GLU A 150 4.56 7.56 19.58
C GLU A 150 4.91 6.48 20.63
N ARG A 151 3.98 5.58 20.94
CA ARG A 151 4.26 4.44 21.83
C ARG A 151 5.34 3.53 21.30
N MET A 152 5.40 3.36 19.98
CA MET A 152 6.42 2.52 19.35
C MET A 152 7.81 3.14 19.49
N LYS A 153 7.93 4.48 19.41
CA LYS A 153 9.18 5.19 19.69
C LYS A 153 9.66 5.05 21.14
N GLU A 154 8.74 4.99 22.11
CA GLU A 154 9.08 4.75 23.53
C GLU A 154 9.53 3.31 23.81
N ILE A 155 8.97 2.32 23.09
CA ILE A 155 9.30 0.90 23.30
C ILE A 155 10.59 0.52 22.59
N LEU A 156 10.97 1.20 21.51
CA LEU A 156 12.27 0.98 20.87
C LEU A 156 13.38 1.42 21.82
N PRO A 157 14.22 0.49 22.33
CA PRO A 157 15.34 0.86 23.18
C PRO A 157 16.24 1.85 22.44
N PRO A 158 16.83 2.84 23.13
CA PRO A 158 17.75 3.79 22.52
C PRO A 158 18.81 2.98 21.77
N ALA A 159 18.96 3.26 20.47
CA ALA A 159 19.89 2.57 19.58
C ALA A 159 21.24 2.45 20.31
N MET A 160 21.59 1.22 20.71
CA MET A 160 22.75 0.97 21.55
C MET A 160 24.00 1.43 20.80
N SER A 161 24.46 2.62 21.16
CA SER A 161 25.67 3.24 20.64
C SER A 161 26.87 2.60 21.31
N ASP A 162 27.33 1.47 20.75
CA ASP A 162 28.74 1.10 20.67
C ASP A 162 28.93 -0.16 19.78
N PRO A 163 29.27 -0.01 18.49
CA PRO A 163 29.47 -1.13 17.57
C PRO A 163 30.83 -1.86 17.76
N LYS A 164 31.41 -1.86 18.96
CA LYS A 164 32.83 -2.25 19.15
C LYS A 164 33.12 -3.65 19.66
N SER A 165 32.10 -4.50 19.84
CA SER A 165 32.35 -5.91 20.15
C SER A 165 31.18 -6.77 19.68
N GLU A 166 31.01 -6.91 18.37
CA GLU A 166 30.25 -8.05 17.86
C GLU A 166 31.07 -9.31 18.17
N PRO A 167 30.59 -10.21 19.06
CA PRO A 167 31.25 -11.47 19.26
C PRO A 167 31.26 -12.20 17.91
N THR A 168 32.44 -12.61 17.46
CA THR A 168 32.55 -13.42 16.24
C THR A 168 31.61 -14.62 16.38
N PRO A 169 30.63 -14.81 15.49
CA PRO A 169 29.68 -15.91 15.58
C PRO A 169 30.47 -17.21 15.65
N GLN A 170 30.37 -17.93 16.77
CA GLN A 170 30.95 -19.27 16.84
C GLN A 170 30.25 -20.12 15.77
N ALA A 171 31.03 -20.83 14.95
CA ALA A 171 30.49 -21.66 13.89
C ALA A 171 29.63 -22.77 14.51
N ILE A 172 28.30 -22.62 14.41
CA ILE A 172 27.33 -23.62 14.84
C ILE A 172 27.46 -24.83 13.90
N SER A 173 27.48 -26.05 14.46
CA SER A 173 27.48 -27.27 13.65
C SER A 173 26.25 -27.32 12.74
N PRO A 174 26.34 -27.81 11.49
CA PRO A 174 25.18 -27.95 10.61
C PRO A 174 23.99 -28.70 11.24
N ASP A 175 24.26 -29.72 12.06
CA ASP A 175 23.23 -30.49 12.76
C ASP A 175 22.52 -29.66 13.84
N GLU A 176 23.27 -28.82 14.56
CA GLU A 176 22.73 -27.94 15.59
C GLU A 176 21.90 -26.81 14.96
N ALA A 177 22.38 -26.25 13.84
CA ALA A 177 21.62 -25.27 13.06
C ALA A 177 20.29 -25.85 12.54
N ALA A 178 20.30 -27.08 12.04
CA ALA A 178 19.09 -27.77 11.58
C ALA A 178 18.08 -28.02 12.73
N ARG A 179 18.58 -28.44 13.90
CA ARG A 179 17.73 -28.63 15.10
C ARG A 179 17.11 -27.31 15.55
N LEU A 180 17.89 -26.25 15.59
CA LEU A 180 17.43 -24.92 15.99
C LEU A 180 16.39 -24.39 14.99
N ALA A 181 16.63 -24.53 13.69
CA ALA A 181 15.67 -24.15 12.66
C ALA A 181 14.34 -24.93 12.78
N ALA A 182 14.38 -26.24 13.05
CA ALA A 182 13.19 -27.05 13.25
C ALA A 182 12.40 -26.63 14.50
N GLU A 183 13.09 -26.31 15.59
CA GLU A 183 12.45 -25.79 16.82
C GLU A 183 11.83 -24.40 16.60
N THR A 184 12.53 -23.51 15.89
CA THR A 184 12.01 -22.18 15.51
C THR A 184 10.78 -22.31 14.61
N PHE A 185 10.81 -23.17 13.59
CA PHE A 185 9.66 -23.44 12.73
C PHE A 185 8.47 -23.96 13.54
N LYS A 186 8.69 -24.94 14.43
CA LYS A 186 7.63 -25.47 15.30
C LYS A 186 7.01 -24.38 16.16
N LYS A 187 7.84 -23.48 16.72
CA LYS A 187 7.40 -22.35 17.54
C LYS A 187 6.55 -21.34 16.75
N ASN A 188 6.91 -21.07 15.49
CA ASN A 188 6.31 -20.02 14.66
C ASN A 188 5.35 -20.56 13.57
N SER A 189 5.00 -21.85 13.62
CA SER A 189 4.25 -22.53 12.55
C SER A 189 2.93 -21.84 12.21
N ARG A 190 2.16 -21.40 13.22
CA ARG A 190 0.89 -20.71 13.00
C ARG A 190 1.05 -19.34 12.33
N GLU A 191 2.06 -18.59 12.75
CA GLU A 191 2.39 -17.28 12.18
C GLU A 191 2.87 -17.42 10.73
N ILE A 192 3.68 -18.44 10.44
CA ILE A 192 4.11 -18.77 9.08
C ILE A 192 2.91 -19.13 8.22
N ASP A 193 2.04 -20.02 8.67
CA ASP A 193 0.82 -20.40 7.94
C ASP A 193 -0.07 -19.18 7.65
N LEU A 194 -0.25 -18.31 8.65
CA LEU A 194 -1.01 -17.06 8.49
C LEU A 194 -0.37 -16.14 7.45
N ILE A 195 0.94 -15.93 7.49
CA ILE A 195 1.67 -15.08 6.54
C ILE A 195 1.59 -15.68 5.14
N SER A 196 1.79 -16.99 4.99
CA SER A 196 1.62 -17.72 3.73
C SER A 196 0.23 -17.52 3.14
N HIS A 197 -0.83 -17.59 3.95
CA HIS A 197 -2.19 -17.27 3.51
C HIS A 197 -2.35 -15.80 3.06
N LEU A 198 -1.76 -14.85 3.77
CA LEU A 198 -1.79 -13.43 3.39
C LEU A 198 -1.03 -13.16 2.08
N ILE A 199 0.08 -13.87 1.84
CA ILE A 199 0.83 -13.82 0.58
C ILE A 199 -0.05 -14.32 -0.56
N ALA A 200 -0.68 -15.48 -0.40
CA ALA A 200 -1.55 -16.06 -1.41
C ALA A 200 -2.74 -15.14 -1.77
N ASP A 201 -3.37 -14.50 -0.78
CA ASP A 201 -4.44 -13.52 -1.01
C ASP A 201 -3.93 -12.28 -1.75
N ALA A 202 -2.78 -11.72 -1.32
CA ALA A 202 -2.16 -10.58 -1.99
C ALA A 202 -1.78 -10.89 -3.45
N GLU A 203 -1.27 -12.09 -3.72
CA GLU A 203 -0.98 -12.56 -5.08
C GLU A 203 -2.26 -12.68 -5.92
N ALA A 204 -3.33 -13.27 -5.38
CA ALA A 204 -4.61 -13.38 -6.07
C ALA A 204 -5.18 -12.00 -6.44
N ARG A 205 -5.13 -11.04 -5.52
CA ARG A 205 -5.53 -9.65 -5.77
C ARG A 205 -4.65 -8.97 -6.81
N ARG A 206 -3.34 -9.20 -6.78
CA ARG A 206 -2.40 -8.62 -7.76
C ARG A 206 -2.72 -9.12 -9.16
N TYR A 207 -2.98 -10.42 -9.32
CA TYR A 207 -3.39 -10.99 -10.59
C TYR A 207 -4.74 -10.48 -11.07
N ALA A 208 -5.69 -10.24 -10.15
CA ALA A 208 -6.96 -9.62 -10.50
C ALA A 208 -6.77 -8.18 -11.01
N ALA A 209 -5.96 -7.37 -10.30
CA ALA A 209 -5.65 -6.00 -10.71
C ALA A 209 -4.96 -5.94 -12.09
N LEU A 210 -4.01 -6.85 -12.35
CA LEU A 210 -3.37 -6.96 -13.67
C LEU A 210 -4.37 -7.31 -14.78
N ARG A 211 -5.26 -8.28 -14.55
CA ARG A 211 -6.30 -8.63 -15.53
C ARG A 211 -7.25 -7.46 -15.80
N GLU A 212 -7.69 -6.75 -14.76
CA GLU A 212 -8.54 -5.57 -14.93
C GLU A 212 -7.81 -4.44 -15.66
N PHE A 213 -6.51 -4.27 -15.41
CA PHE A 213 -5.67 -3.35 -16.16
C PHE A 213 -5.61 -3.69 -17.66
N GLU A 214 -5.35 -4.96 -18.00
CA GLU A 214 -5.32 -5.43 -19.40
C GLU A 214 -6.67 -5.30 -20.09
N ARG A 215 -7.76 -5.67 -19.39
CA ARG A 215 -9.14 -5.48 -19.88
C ARG A 215 -9.42 -4.02 -20.16
N TYR A 216 -9.08 -3.15 -19.22
CA TYR A 216 -9.27 -1.71 -19.37
C TYR A 216 -8.49 -1.16 -20.56
N GLN A 217 -7.21 -1.53 -20.71
CA GLN A 217 -6.40 -1.13 -21.87
C GLN A 217 -6.98 -1.61 -23.20
N THR A 218 -7.51 -2.83 -23.26
CA THR A 218 -8.09 -3.41 -24.49
C THR A 218 -9.47 -2.81 -24.80
N SER A 219 -10.24 -2.47 -23.78
CA SER A 219 -11.60 -1.91 -23.92
C SER A 219 -11.61 -0.45 -24.36
N LEU A 220 -10.50 0.27 -24.18
CA LEU A 220 -10.37 1.65 -24.64
C LEU A 220 -10.39 1.65 -26.17
N PRO A 221 -11.43 2.22 -26.82
CA PRO A 221 -11.46 2.30 -28.27
C PRO A 221 -10.23 3.06 -28.75
N ALA A 222 -9.59 2.57 -29.82
CA ALA A 222 -8.44 3.22 -30.43
C ALA A 222 -8.68 4.71 -30.76
N HIS A 223 -9.95 5.11 -30.90
CA HIS A 223 -10.39 6.47 -31.18
C HIS A 223 -10.32 7.45 -29.99
N ALA A 224 -10.14 7.00 -28.75
CA ALA A 224 -9.92 7.91 -27.62
C ALA A 224 -8.55 8.62 -27.67
N GLN A 225 -7.64 8.23 -28.59
CA GLN A 225 -6.37 8.93 -28.81
C GLN A 225 -6.48 10.11 -29.79
N SER A 226 -7.61 10.29 -30.48
CA SER A 226 -7.78 11.35 -31.49
C SER A 226 -8.60 12.55 -31.04
N GLU A 227 -9.29 12.51 -29.91
CA GLU A 227 -9.96 13.70 -29.38
C GLU A 227 -8.95 14.52 -28.57
N VAL A 228 -8.30 15.45 -29.28
CA VAL A 228 -8.08 16.80 -28.76
C VAL A 228 -9.38 17.19 -28.09
N ILE A 229 -9.43 17.10 -26.76
CA ILE A 229 -10.48 17.73 -25.96
C ILE A 229 -10.27 19.21 -26.23
N LEU A 230 -10.94 19.70 -27.27
CA LEU A 230 -11.09 21.12 -27.52
C LEU A 230 -11.74 21.65 -26.26
N ASP A 231 -10.96 22.42 -25.52
CA ASP A 231 -11.40 23.16 -24.36
C ASP A 231 -12.68 23.88 -24.80
N ALA A 232 -13.83 23.39 -24.30
CA ALA A 232 -15.09 24.08 -24.50
C ALA A 232 -15.00 25.29 -23.57
N GLU A 233 -14.23 26.30 -23.99
CA GLU A 233 -14.26 27.63 -23.41
C GLU A 233 -15.74 28.00 -23.34
N TYR A 234 -16.28 27.96 -22.12
CA TYR A 234 -17.65 28.31 -21.84
C TYR A 234 -17.78 29.80 -22.13
N THR A 235 -18.07 30.14 -23.38
CA THR A 235 -18.28 31.53 -23.78
C THR A 235 -19.61 31.93 -23.15
N GLU A 236 -19.52 32.58 -21.98
CA GLU A 236 -20.66 33.08 -21.24
C GLU A 236 -21.50 33.94 -22.19
N ALA A 237 -22.69 33.44 -22.56
CA ALA A 237 -23.58 34.14 -23.46
C ALA A 237 -23.95 35.48 -22.80
N ARG A 238 -23.38 36.57 -23.32
CA ARG A 238 -23.70 37.94 -22.89
C ARG A 238 -25.22 38.09 -22.91
N SER A 239 -25.80 38.16 -21.72
CA SER A 239 -27.23 38.33 -21.54
C SER A 239 -27.68 39.61 -22.28
N PRO A 240 -28.69 39.56 -23.16
CA PRO A 240 -29.13 40.73 -23.90
C PRO A 240 -29.61 41.82 -22.93
N LYS A 241 -29.00 43.02 -23.04
CA LYS A 241 -29.38 44.20 -22.25
C LYS A 241 -30.88 44.46 -22.39
N ARG A 242 -31.63 44.25 -21.30
CA ARG A 242 -33.04 44.65 -21.17
C ARG A 242 -33.16 46.15 -21.45
N ARG A 243 -33.75 46.53 -22.59
CA ARG A 243 -34.17 47.90 -22.87
C ARG A 243 -35.30 48.28 -21.90
N LYS A 244 -35.06 49.30 -21.06
CA LYS A 244 -36.12 49.97 -20.31
C LYS A 244 -37.03 50.67 -21.32
N ARG A 245 -38.31 50.30 -21.35
CA ARG A 245 -39.36 51.09 -22.03
C ARG A 245 -39.55 52.38 -21.23
N ALA A 246 -39.47 53.51 -21.92
CA ALA A 246 -39.89 54.81 -21.43
C ALA A 246 -41.41 54.91 -21.44
#